data_AF-A0A1B6JNX0-F1
#
_entry.id   AF-A0A1B6JNX0-F1
#
_cell.length_a   1.000
_cell.length_b   1.000
_cell.length_c   1.000
_cell.angle_alpha   90.00
_cell.angle_beta   90.00
_cell.angle_gamma   90.00
#
_symmetry.space_group_name_H-M   'P 1'
#
loop_
_entity.id
_entity.type
_entity.pdbx_description
1 polymer ?
#
loop_
_entity_poly.entity_id
_entity_poly.type
_entity_poly.pdbx_seq_one_letter_code
_entity_poly.pdbx_strand_id
1 'polypeptide(L)'
;FLRVKRQQQGTPDETTTKKEESFETELCKDKDAGEWFRLVAGEGDNCRDVIQCTSSGLQAIRCPAGLFFDIEKQTCDWKDAVKNCKLKNKERKVKPLLYTDEPLCQDGLLACGDGACIERGLFCNGEKDCGDGSDENTCDNDNDPNRAPPCDPAVCVLPDCFCSEDGTSIPGDLPFKEVPQMITITFDDAINNNNIELYKEMFNGKRKNPNGCNIKATFFVSHKYTNYSAVQEMHRKGHEIAVHSITHGCCRHNDEEQFWSNATVDDWAKEMAGMRVIVEKYANLTDNSVVGVRAPYLRVGGNNQFTMME
;
A
#
# COMPACT_ATOMS: atom_id res chain seq x y z
N PHE A 1 45.38 -69.22 -24.24
CA PHE A 1 43.99 -68.83 -24.58
C PHE A 1 43.75 -67.42 -24.04
N LEU A 2 43.16 -66.54 -24.88
CA LEU A 2 42.68 -65.17 -24.62
C LEU A 2 43.71 -64.04 -24.42
N ARG A 3 43.99 -63.34 -25.54
CA ARG A 3 44.40 -61.93 -25.64
C ARG A 3 43.19 -61.03 -25.32
N VAL A 4 43.36 -59.98 -24.50
CA VAL A 4 42.49 -58.80 -24.53
C VAL A 4 43.38 -57.54 -24.53
N LYS A 5 43.18 -56.71 -25.55
CA LYS A 5 43.88 -55.44 -25.79
C LYS A 5 43.32 -54.33 -24.89
N ARG A 6 44.21 -53.46 -24.40
CA ARG A 6 43.90 -52.08 -23.97
C ARG A 6 43.48 -51.24 -25.18
N GLN A 7 42.34 -50.55 -25.10
CA GLN A 7 41.96 -49.36 -25.89
C GLN A 7 41.54 -48.30 -24.85
N GLN A 8 42.40 -47.30 -24.60
CA GLN A 8 42.41 -45.95 -25.19
C GLN A 8 41.24 -45.07 -24.75
N GLN A 9 41.62 -44.00 -24.03
CA GLN A 9 40.81 -42.85 -23.65
C GLN A 9 40.14 -42.24 -24.89
N GLY A 10 38.82 -42.11 -24.85
CA GLY A 10 38.06 -41.21 -25.72
C GLY A 10 37.93 -39.85 -25.05
N THR A 11 38.34 -38.81 -25.76
CA THR A 11 38.12 -37.39 -25.47
C THR A 11 36.63 -37.06 -25.38
N PRO A 12 36.19 -36.07 -24.56
CA PRO A 12 34.83 -35.56 -24.63
C PRO A 12 34.61 -34.87 -25.98
N ASP A 13 33.44 -35.12 -26.55
CA ASP A 13 33.01 -34.73 -27.88
C ASP A 13 32.68 -33.23 -27.93
N GLU A 14 33.48 -32.42 -28.65
CA GLU A 14 33.30 -30.96 -28.85
C GLU A 14 31.93 -30.57 -29.44
N THR A 15 31.21 -31.54 -30.02
CA THR A 15 29.90 -31.35 -30.63
C THR A 15 28.74 -31.31 -29.63
N THR A 16 28.89 -31.87 -28.43
CA THR A 16 27.84 -31.87 -27.40
C THR A 16 27.83 -30.55 -26.62
N THR A 17 29.01 -30.03 -26.28
CA THR A 17 29.20 -28.79 -25.51
C THR A 17 28.65 -27.55 -26.24
N LYS A 18 28.84 -27.48 -27.58
CA LYS A 18 28.32 -26.36 -28.39
C LYS A 18 26.80 -26.29 -28.48
N LYS A 19 26.09 -27.42 -28.36
CA LYS A 19 24.62 -27.47 -28.37
C LYS A 19 24.02 -27.08 -27.03
N GLU A 20 24.67 -27.45 -25.93
CA GLU A 20 24.25 -27.08 -24.58
C GLU A 20 24.46 -25.58 -24.33
N GLU A 21 25.61 -25.02 -24.73
CA GLU A 21 25.85 -23.57 -24.66
C GLU A 21 24.84 -22.76 -25.49
N SER A 22 24.42 -23.25 -26.67
CA SER A 22 23.44 -22.51 -27.49
C SER A 22 22.04 -22.54 -26.89
N PHE A 23 21.65 -23.64 -26.24
CA PHE A 23 20.34 -23.78 -25.60
C PHE A 23 20.23 -22.94 -24.33
N GLU A 24 21.27 -22.90 -23.50
CA GLU A 24 21.32 -22.05 -22.30
C GLU A 24 21.27 -20.57 -22.67
N THR A 25 22.01 -20.18 -23.71
CA THR A 25 22.02 -18.80 -24.20
C THR A 25 20.65 -18.36 -24.74
N GLU A 26 19.93 -19.25 -25.43
CA GLU A 26 18.59 -18.97 -25.94
C GLU A 26 17.54 -18.91 -24.82
N LEU A 27 17.66 -19.77 -23.81
CA LEU A 27 16.77 -19.80 -22.64
C LEU A 27 16.93 -18.55 -21.74
N CYS A 28 18.17 -18.06 -21.61
CA CYS A 28 18.51 -16.94 -20.74
C CYS A 28 18.43 -15.56 -21.41
N LYS A 29 18.20 -15.49 -22.73
CA LYS A 29 18.23 -14.23 -23.50
C LYS A 29 17.24 -13.18 -23.00
N ASP A 30 16.06 -13.62 -22.56
CA ASP A 30 14.95 -12.78 -22.10
C ASP A 30 14.71 -12.94 -20.59
N LYS A 31 15.78 -13.15 -19.80
CA LYS A 31 15.72 -13.34 -18.34
C LYS A 31 16.65 -12.37 -17.64
N ASP A 32 16.20 -11.78 -16.55
CA ASP A 32 17.04 -10.85 -15.79
C ASP A 32 18.05 -11.65 -14.95
N ALA A 33 19.21 -11.04 -14.70
CA ALA A 33 20.24 -11.66 -13.88
C ALA A 33 19.68 -11.91 -12.48
N GLY A 34 19.61 -13.18 -12.07
CA GLY A 34 19.05 -13.54 -10.77
C GLY A 34 17.55 -13.86 -10.75
N GLU A 35 16.86 -13.90 -11.90
CA GLU A 35 15.44 -14.26 -11.96
C GLU A 35 15.22 -15.79 -11.98
N TRP A 36 14.32 -16.28 -11.10
CA TRP A 36 13.85 -17.67 -11.09
C TRP A 36 12.63 -17.86 -11.97
N PHE A 37 12.68 -18.87 -12.84
CA PHE A 37 11.61 -19.23 -13.76
C PHE A 37 11.40 -20.76 -13.82
N ARG A 38 10.26 -21.21 -14.33
CA ARG A 38 9.92 -22.64 -14.48
C ARG A 38 10.14 -23.11 -15.91
N LEU A 39 10.79 -24.25 -16.09
CA LEU A 39 10.86 -24.93 -17.39
C LEU A 39 9.51 -25.53 -17.81
N VAL A 40 8.80 -26.12 -16.84
CA VAL A 40 7.54 -26.83 -17.04
C VAL A 40 6.47 -26.19 -16.18
N ALA A 41 5.41 -25.69 -16.82
CA ALA A 41 4.22 -25.23 -16.12
C ALA A 41 3.39 -26.45 -15.73
N GLY A 42 2.93 -26.51 -14.49
CA GLY A 42 2.14 -27.65 -14.03
C GLY A 42 1.80 -27.60 -12.55
N GLU A 43 0.77 -28.36 -12.18
CA GLU A 43 0.32 -28.52 -10.79
C GLU A 43 1.14 -29.59 -10.06
N GLY A 44 1.19 -29.52 -8.74
CA GLY A 44 1.93 -30.48 -7.91
C GLY A 44 3.42 -30.16 -7.77
N ASP A 45 4.29 -31.15 -7.94
CA ASP A 45 5.72 -30.99 -7.71
C ASP A 45 6.41 -30.03 -8.69
N ASN A 46 5.87 -29.86 -9.90
CA ASN A 46 6.40 -28.93 -10.90
C ASN A 46 6.27 -27.45 -10.49
N CYS A 47 5.37 -27.12 -9.56
CA CYS A 47 5.25 -25.77 -9.01
C CYS A 47 6.34 -25.44 -7.96
N ARG A 48 7.15 -26.43 -7.59
CA ARG A 48 8.23 -26.30 -6.59
C ARG A 48 9.60 -26.10 -7.21
N ASP A 49 9.78 -26.55 -8.45
CA ASP A 49 11.06 -26.58 -9.14
C ASP A 49 11.21 -25.31 -10.00
N VAL A 50 12.26 -24.53 -9.76
CA VAL A 50 12.59 -23.33 -10.55
C VAL A 50 14.08 -23.26 -10.85
N ILE A 51 14.43 -22.53 -11.91
CA ILE A 51 15.77 -22.38 -12.43
C ILE A 51 16.09 -20.91 -12.61
N GLN A 52 17.34 -20.53 -12.42
CA GLN A 52 17.89 -19.20 -12.62
C GLN A 52 19.11 -19.27 -13.53
N CYS A 53 19.27 -18.24 -14.36
CA CYS A 53 20.47 -18.06 -15.18
C CYS A 53 21.57 -17.36 -14.37
N THR A 54 22.73 -17.99 -14.26
CA THR A 54 23.92 -17.42 -13.60
C THR A 54 25.09 -17.34 -14.57
N SER A 55 26.14 -16.60 -14.23
CA SER A 55 27.38 -16.55 -15.01
C SER A 55 28.09 -17.90 -15.15
N SER A 56 27.71 -18.88 -14.33
CA SER A 56 28.30 -20.23 -14.28
C SER A 56 27.37 -21.30 -14.89
N GLY A 57 26.27 -20.89 -15.55
CA GLY A 57 25.27 -21.79 -16.13
C GLY A 57 23.91 -21.74 -15.40
N LEU A 58 23.05 -22.72 -15.70
CA LEU A 58 21.72 -22.83 -15.09
C LEU A 58 21.79 -23.41 -13.67
N GLN A 59 21.22 -22.69 -12.71
CA GLN A 59 21.09 -23.16 -11.33
C GLN A 59 19.63 -23.50 -11.02
N ALA A 60 19.36 -24.70 -10.49
CA ALA A 60 18.01 -25.12 -10.12
C ALA A 60 17.84 -25.17 -8.59
N ILE A 61 16.67 -24.75 -8.10
CA ILE A 61 16.24 -24.95 -6.71
C ILE A 61 14.87 -25.61 -6.67
N ARG A 62 14.62 -26.30 -5.56
CA ARG A 62 13.33 -26.89 -5.25
C ARG A 62 12.84 -26.40 -3.89
N CYS A 63 11.62 -25.86 -3.83
CA CYS A 63 11.03 -25.44 -2.56
C CYS A 63 10.85 -26.61 -1.58
N PRO A 64 11.01 -26.38 -0.26
CA PRO A 64 10.76 -27.38 0.78
C PRO A 64 9.38 -28.04 0.69
N ALA A 65 9.22 -29.20 1.35
CA ALA A 65 7.95 -29.93 1.32
C ALA A 65 6.82 -29.08 1.92
N GLY A 66 5.72 -28.91 1.18
CA GLY A 66 4.58 -28.10 1.61
C GLY A 66 4.57 -26.67 1.09
N LEU A 67 5.63 -26.21 0.41
CA LEU A 67 5.71 -24.88 -0.20
C LEU A 67 5.75 -24.98 -1.72
N PHE A 68 5.17 -23.98 -2.39
CA PHE A 68 5.22 -23.76 -3.83
C PHE A 68 6.01 -22.48 -4.13
N PHE A 69 6.69 -22.41 -5.27
CA PHE A 69 7.42 -21.20 -5.63
C PHE A 69 6.46 -20.19 -6.22
N ASP A 70 6.42 -18.97 -5.69
CA ASP A 70 5.68 -17.86 -6.28
C ASP A 70 6.58 -17.13 -7.29
N ILE A 71 6.21 -17.18 -8.59
CA ILE A 71 7.00 -16.56 -9.66
C ILE A 71 7.00 -15.02 -9.58
N GLU A 72 5.95 -14.40 -9.04
CA GLU A 72 5.88 -12.95 -8.96
C GLU A 72 6.72 -12.43 -7.80
N LYS A 73 6.58 -13.06 -6.62
CA LYS A 73 7.34 -12.74 -5.41
C LYS A 73 8.79 -13.25 -5.42
N GLN A 74 9.10 -14.19 -6.32
CA GLN A 74 10.42 -14.84 -6.41
C GLN A 74 10.82 -15.58 -5.13
N THR A 75 9.84 -16.16 -4.41
CA THR A 75 10.03 -16.82 -3.11
C THR A 75 9.15 -18.06 -2.97
N CYS A 76 9.56 -19.03 -2.14
CA CYS A 76 8.70 -20.16 -1.76
C CYS A 76 7.64 -19.72 -0.75
N ASP A 77 6.37 -19.93 -1.07
CA ASP A 77 5.20 -19.57 -0.25
C ASP A 77 4.26 -20.79 -0.08
N TRP A 78 3.25 -20.67 0.77
CA TRP A 78 2.29 -21.74 1.04
C TRP A 78 1.45 -22.08 -0.19
N LYS A 79 1.14 -23.37 -0.38
CA LYS A 79 0.42 -23.88 -1.55
C LYS A 79 -0.86 -23.11 -1.89
N ASP A 80 -1.62 -22.71 -0.88
CA ASP A 80 -2.90 -22.02 -1.05
C ASP A 80 -2.74 -20.54 -1.46
N ALA A 81 -1.58 -19.93 -1.16
CA ALA A 81 -1.25 -18.56 -1.52
C ALA A 81 -0.73 -18.47 -2.97
N VAL A 82 -0.08 -19.52 -3.48
CA VAL A 82 0.52 -19.54 -4.82
C VAL A 82 -0.50 -19.91 -5.89
N LYS A 83 -1.00 -18.91 -6.61
CA LYS A 83 -1.95 -19.11 -7.73
C LYS A 83 -1.30 -19.14 -9.11
N ASN A 84 -0.02 -18.79 -9.20
CA ASN A 84 0.70 -18.64 -10.46
C ASN A 84 1.45 -19.90 -10.92
N CYS A 85 1.14 -21.10 -10.39
CA CYS A 85 1.79 -22.38 -10.77
C CYS A 85 1.77 -22.71 -12.28
N LYS A 86 0.85 -22.11 -13.03
CA LYS A 86 0.68 -22.31 -14.48
C LYS A 86 1.57 -21.38 -15.31
N LEU A 87 2.18 -20.37 -14.70
CA LEU A 87 3.09 -19.47 -15.36
C LEU A 87 4.50 -20.07 -15.38
N LYS A 88 5.27 -19.77 -16.44
CA LYS A 88 6.67 -20.18 -16.56
C LYS A 88 7.62 -19.06 -16.19
N ASN A 89 7.30 -17.85 -16.60
CA ASN A 89 8.13 -16.66 -16.41
C ASN A 89 7.31 -15.61 -15.67
N LYS A 90 8.00 -14.68 -15.01
CA LYS A 90 7.37 -13.49 -14.47
C LYS A 90 6.87 -12.64 -15.63
N GLU A 91 5.65 -12.11 -15.51
CA GLU A 91 5.12 -11.18 -16.49
C GLU A 91 5.93 -9.87 -16.43
N ARG A 92 6.58 -9.53 -17.56
CA ARG A 92 7.36 -8.29 -17.67
C ARG A 92 6.41 -7.16 -17.96
N LYS A 93 6.09 -6.41 -16.91
CA LYS A 93 5.38 -5.14 -17.04
C LYS A 93 6.27 -4.12 -17.73
N VAL A 94 5.75 -3.44 -18.74
CA VAL A 94 6.49 -2.38 -19.45
C VAL A 94 6.66 -1.21 -18.49
N LYS A 95 7.89 -0.73 -18.34
CA LYS A 95 8.21 0.41 -17.48
C LYS A 95 8.15 1.70 -18.28
N PRO A 96 7.75 2.82 -17.65
CA PRO A 96 7.74 4.12 -18.29
C PRO A 96 9.16 4.66 -18.49
N LEU A 97 9.34 5.53 -19.48
CA LEU A 97 10.64 6.10 -19.88
C LEU A 97 10.93 7.41 -19.13
N LEU A 98 10.90 7.36 -17.81
CA LEU A 98 11.01 8.55 -16.93
C LEU A 98 12.44 9.12 -16.86
N TYR A 99 13.46 8.26 -17.00
CA TYR A 99 14.87 8.64 -16.87
C TYR A 99 15.60 8.34 -18.18
N THR A 100 15.69 9.34 -19.04
CA THR A 100 16.37 9.28 -20.34
C THR A 100 17.45 10.36 -20.42
N ASP A 101 18.51 10.12 -21.20
CA ASP A 101 19.63 11.06 -21.36
C ASP A 101 19.17 12.42 -21.94
N GLU A 102 18.10 12.40 -22.75
CA GLU A 102 17.42 13.57 -23.28
C GLU A 102 15.93 13.50 -22.93
N PRO A 103 15.32 14.58 -22.38
CA PRO A 103 13.91 14.57 -22.00
C PRO A 103 13.02 14.38 -23.25
N LEU A 104 12.29 13.26 -23.27
CA LEU A 104 11.36 12.91 -24.36
C LEU A 104 10.12 13.80 -24.40
N CYS A 105 9.69 14.30 -23.24
CA CYS A 105 8.46 15.07 -23.06
C CYS A 105 8.76 16.46 -22.46
N GLN A 106 7.84 17.40 -22.65
CA GLN A 106 7.90 18.74 -22.05
C GLN A 106 7.62 18.69 -20.54
N ASP A 107 7.98 19.76 -19.82
CA ASP A 107 7.71 19.88 -18.39
C ASP A 107 6.22 19.66 -18.07
N GLY A 108 5.94 18.75 -17.13
CA GLY A 108 4.58 18.38 -16.72
C GLY A 108 3.98 17.15 -17.43
N LEU A 109 4.65 16.65 -18.48
CA LEU A 109 4.31 15.41 -19.17
C LEU A 109 5.34 14.33 -18.83
N LEU A 110 4.87 13.08 -18.73
CA LEU A 110 5.70 11.91 -18.46
C LEU A 110 5.60 10.92 -19.63
N ALA A 111 6.72 10.27 -19.94
CA ALA A 111 6.82 9.36 -21.07
C ALA A 111 6.41 7.93 -20.69
N CYS A 112 5.41 7.39 -21.38
CA CYS A 112 5.05 5.98 -21.42
C CYS A 112 6.22 5.13 -21.97
N GLY A 113 6.15 3.82 -21.78
CA GLY A 113 7.11 2.85 -22.31
C GLY A 113 7.11 2.76 -23.84
N ASP A 114 6.01 3.13 -24.49
CA ASP A 114 5.87 3.26 -25.94
C ASP A 114 6.37 4.61 -26.49
N GLY A 115 6.80 5.53 -25.62
CA GLY A 115 7.26 6.87 -25.95
C GLY A 115 6.16 7.92 -26.10
N ALA A 116 4.89 7.59 -25.85
CA ALA A 116 3.82 8.58 -25.75
C ALA A 116 3.99 9.46 -24.50
N CYS A 117 3.63 10.74 -24.59
CA CYS A 117 3.67 11.67 -23.48
C CYS A 117 2.25 11.89 -22.94
N ILE A 118 2.02 11.58 -21.67
CA ILE A 118 0.74 11.83 -20.98
C ILE A 118 0.96 12.73 -19.75
N GLU A 119 -0.11 13.31 -19.22
CA GLU A 119 -0.03 14.20 -18.07
C GLU A 119 0.46 13.46 -16.82
N ARG A 120 1.25 14.15 -15.99
CA ARG A 120 1.79 13.58 -14.75
C ARG A 120 0.71 12.98 -13.85
N GLY A 121 -0.47 13.60 -13.76
CA GLY A 121 -1.59 13.13 -12.93
C GLY A 121 -2.28 11.86 -13.43
N LEU A 122 -1.97 11.40 -14.65
CA LEU A 122 -2.50 10.16 -15.21
C LEU A 122 -1.62 8.94 -14.89
N PHE A 123 -0.45 9.14 -14.29
CA PHE A 123 0.37 8.05 -13.80
C PHE A 123 -0.13 7.57 -12.43
N CYS A 124 -0.30 6.25 -12.27
CA CYS A 124 -0.69 5.60 -11.02
C CYS A 124 -2.06 6.03 -10.50
N ASN A 125 -2.99 6.32 -11.42
CA ASN A 125 -4.37 6.71 -11.12
C ASN A 125 -5.34 5.51 -11.11
N GLY A 126 -4.87 4.30 -11.44
CA GLY A 126 -5.68 3.09 -11.52
C GLY A 126 -6.35 2.86 -12.88
N GLU A 127 -6.16 3.76 -13.85
CA GLU A 127 -6.67 3.67 -15.21
C GLU A 127 -5.50 3.49 -16.19
N LYS A 128 -5.71 2.74 -17.28
CA LYS A 128 -4.68 2.49 -18.28
C LYS A 128 -4.78 3.55 -19.39
N ASP A 129 -4.04 4.64 -19.22
CA ASP A 129 -3.98 5.77 -20.14
C ASP A 129 -2.89 5.59 -21.21
N CYS A 130 -1.75 4.98 -20.86
CA CYS A 130 -0.74 4.60 -21.84
C CYS A 130 -1.22 3.44 -22.75
N GLY A 131 -0.87 3.47 -24.04
CA GLY A 131 -1.22 2.40 -24.97
C GLY A 131 -0.63 1.03 -24.57
N ASP A 132 0.55 1.05 -23.95
CA ASP A 132 1.22 -0.12 -23.38
C ASP A 132 0.84 -0.38 -21.90
N GLY A 133 0.24 0.59 -21.21
CA GLY A 133 -0.14 0.54 -19.79
C GLY A 133 1.03 0.64 -18.82
N SER A 134 2.11 1.28 -19.25
CA SER A 134 3.32 1.50 -18.45
C SER A 134 3.12 2.49 -17.29
N ASP A 135 2.13 3.36 -17.39
CA ASP A 135 1.65 4.28 -16.36
C ASP A 135 1.23 3.60 -15.07
N GLU A 136 0.61 2.42 -15.14
CA GLU A 136 0.11 1.68 -13.97
C GLU A 136 1.06 0.56 -13.49
N ASN A 137 2.20 0.43 -14.15
CA ASN A 137 3.11 -0.69 -13.92
C ASN A 137 4.17 -0.42 -12.84
N THR A 138 4.35 0.85 -12.46
CA THR A 138 5.49 1.31 -11.66
C THR A 138 5.02 2.23 -10.51
N CYS A 139 3.99 1.79 -9.79
CA CYS A 139 3.31 2.55 -8.73
C CYS A 139 3.70 2.07 -7.32
N ASP A 140 4.95 1.63 -7.15
CA ASP A 140 5.47 1.27 -5.83
C ASP A 140 6.13 2.49 -5.17
N ASN A 141 6.36 2.39 -3.86
CA ASN A 141 6.89 3.51 -3.07
C ASN A 141 8.20 4.07 -3.61
N ASP A 142 8.99 3.31 -4.36
CA ASP A 142 10.33 3.71 -4.79
C ASP A 142 10.41 4.16 -6.25
N ASN A 143 9.51 3.68 -7.12
CA ASN A 143 9.55 3.97 -8.54
C ASN A 143 8.35 4.81 -9.04
N ASP A 144 7.40 5.17 -8.16
CA ASP A 144 6.30 6.06 -8.50
C ASP A 144 6.81 7.47 -8.89
N PRO A 145 6.53 7.97 -10.12
CA PRO A 145 6.93 9.30 -10.56
C PRO A 145 6.24 10.44 -9.78
N ASN A 146 5.11 10.16 -9.16
CA ASN A 146 4.28 11.09 -8.38
C ASN A 146 4.52 10.96 -6.88
N ARG A 147 5.50 10.16 -6.46
CA ARG A 147 5.90 10.05 -5.06
C ARG A 147 6.18 11.44 -4.48
N ALA A 148 5.63 11.71 -3.30
CA ALA A 148 5.98 12.88 -2.52
C ALA A 148 7.51 12.90 -2.26
N PRO A 149 8.20 14.03 -2.48
CA PRO A 149 9.62 14.12 -2.19
C PRO A 149 9.87 13.99 -0.68
N PRO A 150 11.11 13.70 -0.27
CA PRO A 150 11.52 13.82 1.13
C PRO A 150 11.20 15.22 1.69
N CYS A 151 11.03 15.31 3.00
CA CYS A 151 10.74 16.58 3.67
C CYS A 151 11.79 17.65 3.32
N ASP A 152 11.32 18.77 2.77
CA ASP A 152 12.12 19.98 2.59
C ASP A 152 11.60 21.08 3.53
N PRO A 153 12.33 21.38 4.63
CA PRO A 153 11.94 22.42 5.59
C PRO A 153 11.89 23.84 5.00
N ALA A 154 12.49 24.08 3.83
CA ALA A 154 12.42 25.39 3.16
C ALA A 154 11.08 25.59 2.42
N VAL A 155 10.45 24.50 1.97
CA VAL A 155 9.15 24.53 1.28
C VAL A 155 7.99 24.30 2.26
N CYS A 156 8.16 23.37 3.19
CA CYS A 156 7.14 23.00 4.17
C CYS A 156 7.21 23.90 5.42
N VAL A 157 6.45 25.00 5.39
CA VAL A 157 6.46 26.02 6.46
C VAL A 157 5.10 26.12 7.18
N LEU A 158 5.16 26.39 8.48
CA LEU A 158 3.97 26.60 9.32
C LEU A 158 3.20 27.87 8.89
N PRO A 159 1.85 27.91 9.04
CA PRO A 159 0.99 26.92 9.69
C PRO A 159 0.46 25.81 8.78
N ASP A 160 0.65 25.93 7.47
CA ASP A 160 -0.01 25.07 6.48
C ASP A 160 0.71 23.72 6.30
N CYS A 161 2.02 23.69 6.53
CA CYS A 161 2.82 22.48 6.40
C CYS A 161 3.80 22.33 7.57
N PHE A 162 3.95 21.10 8.06
CA PHE A 162 4.98 20.72 9.00
C PHE A 162 5.55 19.35 8.64
N CYS A 163 6.88 19.27 8.49
CA CYS A 163 7.58 18.00 8.33
C CYS A 163 8.97 18.08 8.97
N SER A 164 9.55 16.93 9.25
CA SER A 164 10.97 16.77 9.60
C SER A 164 11.50 15.50 8.96
N GLU A 165 12.83 15.35 8.89
CA GLU A 165 13.48 14.23 8.20
C GLU A 165 13.03 12.86 8.75
N ASP A 166 12.83 12.77 10.06
CA ASP A 166 12.48 11.54 10.78
C ASP A 166 11.10 11.61 11.49
N GLY A 167 10.42 12.75 11.42
CA GLY A 167 9.14 12.97 12.09
C GLY A 167 9.22 13.19 13.61
N THR A 168 10.42 13.32 14.20
CA THR A 168 10.58 13.45 15.67
C THR A 168 10.82 14.87 16.16
N SER A 169 11.10 15.81 15.23
CA SER A 169 11.41 17.19 15.59
C SER A 169 10.20 17.93 16.17
N ILE A 170 10.46 18.83 17.11
CA ILE A 170 9.41 19.65 17.74
C ILE A 170 9.05 20.82 16.80
N PRO A 171 7.75 21.08 16.53
CA PRO A 171 7.34 22.25 15.76
C PRO A 171 7.85 23.57 16.36
N GLY A 172 8.41 24.42 15.49
CA GLY A 172 8.97 25.72 15.89
C GLY A 172 10.31 25.64 16.64
N ASP A 173 10.97 24.48 16.65
CA ASP A 173 12.27 24.25 17.31
C ASP A 173 12.28 24.64 18.81
N LEU A 174 11.14 24.41 19.47
CA LEU A 174 11.01 24.69 20.90
C LEU A 174 11.76 23.63 21.73
N PRO A 175 12.39 24.03 22.84
CA PRO A 175 13.02 23.06 23.74
C PRO A 175 11.96 22.19 24.40
N PHE A 176 12.19 20.87 24.46
CA PHE A 176 11.22 19.89 24.98
C PHE A 176 10.67 20.18 26.39
N LYS A 177 11.42 20.95 27.20
CA LYS A 177 10.99 21.35 28.56
C LYS A 177 9.88 22.40 28.55
N GLU A 178 9.73 23.15 27.47
CA GLU A 178 8.73 24.19 27.30
C GLU A 178 7.49 23.68 26.56
N VAL A 179 7.60 22.52 25.91
CA VAL A 179 6.51 21.91 25.15
C VAL A 179 5.47 21.30 26.12
N PRO A 180 4.19 21.73 26.04
CA PRO A 180 3.13 21.07 26.78
C PRO A 180 2.95 19.62 26.30
N GLN A 181 2.99 18.66 27.23
CA GLN A 181 2.65 17.27 26.90
C GLN A 181 1.15 17.16 26.57
N MET A 182 0.85 16.94 25.30
CA MET A 182 -0.52 16.69 24.84
C MET A 182 -0.87 15.21 25.00
N ILE A 183 -2.13 14.94 25.38
CA ILE A 183 -2.70 13.59 25.46
C ILE A 183 -4.06 13.63 24.78
N THR A 184 -4.22 12.91 23.67
CA THR A 184 -5.46 12.83 22.90
C THR A 184 -6.21 11.55 23.25
N ILE A 185 -7.19 11.64 24.14
CA ILE A 185 -8.09 10.51 24.44
C ILE A 185 -9.10 10.40 23.30
N THR A 186 -9.15 9.24 22.66
CA THR A 186 -10.07 8.98 21.55
C THR A 186 -10.99 7.82 21.87
N PHE A 187 -12.25 7.91 21.43
CA PHE A 187 -13.20 6.80 21.43
C PHE A 187 -13.70 6.58 20.02
N ASP A 188 -13.74 5.31 19.63
CA ASP A 188 -14.21 4.90 18.32
C ASP A 188 -15.62 4.30 18.46
N ASP A 189 -16.30 4.14 17.33
CA ASP A 189 -17.65 3.57 17.20
C ASP A 189 -18.82 4.43 17.69
N ALA A 190 -19.98 3.79 17.72
CA ALA A 190 -21.27 4.42 17.96
C ALA A 190 -21.41 4.97 19.38
N ILE A 191 -21.93 6.20 19.50
CA ILE A 191 -22.29 6.80 20.79
C ILE A 191 -23.76 6.48 21.07
N ASN A 192 -24.04 5.74 22.15
CA ASN A 192 -25.40 5.36 22.50
C ASN A 192 -25.56 5.11 24.01
N ASN A 193 -26.70 4.55 24.42
CA ASN A 193 -27.01 4.34 25.83
C ASN A 193 -26.04 3.38 26.53
N ASN A 194 -25.26 2.57 25.80
CA ASN A 194 -24.30 1.65 26.38
C ASN A 194 -23.08 2.39 26.96
N ASN A 195 -22.68 3.51 26.35
CA ASN A 195 -21.43 4.20 26.70
C ASN A 195 -21.63 5.64 27.20
N ILE A 196 -22.81 6.23 27.02
CA ILE A 196 -23.05 7.62 27.44
C ILE A 196 -22.86 7.85 28.96
N GLU A 197 -23.25 6.89 29.80
CA GLU A 197 -23.07 7.01 31.25
C GLU A 197 -21.60 6.94 31.65
N LEU A 198 -20.81 6.08 30.98
CA LEU A 198 -19.35 6.05 31.15
C LEU A 198 -18.73 7.40 30.77
N TYR A 199 -19.12 7.98 29.63
CA TYR A 199 -18.60 9.28 29.21
C TYR A 199 -18.98 10.40 30.17
N LYS A 200 -20.17 10.37 30.77
CA LYS A 200 -20.57 11.33 31.81
C LYS A 200 -19.71 11.20 33.08
N GLU A 201 -19.37 9.98 33.48
CA GLU A 201 -18.50 9.74 34.64
C GLU A 201 -17.07 10.22 34.37
N MET A 202 -16.55 9.95 33.18
CA MET A 202 -15.22 10.38 32.75
C MET A 202 -15.13 11.90 32.57
N PHE A 203 -16.11 12.52 31.92
CA PHE A 203 -16.15 13.94 31.57
C PHE A 203 -17.14 14.72 32.44
N ASN A 204 -17.10 14.49 33.75
CA ASN A 204 -18.00 15.07 34.75
C ASN A 204 -17.76 16.58 35.06
N GLY A 205 -16.85 17.24 34.34
CA GLY A 205 -16.49 18.65 34.54
C GLY A 205 -15.60 18.95 35.75
N LYS A 206 -15.24 17.94 36.56
CA LYS A 206 -14.29 18.09 37.68
C LYS A 206 -12.84 17.91 37.26
N ARG A 207 -12.58 17.12 36.21
CA ARG A 207 -11.24 16.92 35.63
C ARG A 207 -10.88 18.13 34.77
N LYS A 208 -9.84 18.88 35.16
CA LYS A 208 -9.40 20.12 34.51
C LYS A 208 -7.96 20.02 34.01
N ASN A 209 -7.69 20.69 32.90
CA ASN A 209 -6.33 20.96 32.42
C ASN A 209 -5.68 22.08 33.26
N PRO A 210 -4.34 22.26 33.16
CA PRO A 210 -3.63 23.34 33.87
C PRO A 210 -4.17 24.75 33.61
N ASN A 211 -4.83 24.98 32.47
CA ASN A 211 -5.49 26.23 32.12
C ASN A 211 -6.88 26.42 32.77
N GLY A 212 -7.35 25.48 33.59
CA GLY A 212 -8.67 25.53 34.24
C GLY A 212 -9.85 25.05 33.38
N CYS A 213 -9.63 24.74 32.10
CA CYS A 213 -10.67 24.19 31.22
C CYS A 213 -10.93 22.71 31.52
N ASN A 214 -12.14 22.21 31.24
CA ASN A 214 -12.43 20.78 31.29
C ASN A 214 -11.54 20.01 30.31
N ILE A 215 -11.06 18.82 30.71
CA ILE A 215 -10.40 17.90 29.79
C ILE A 215 -11.31 17.57 28.60
N LYS A 216 -10.71 17.33 27.44
CA LYS A 216 -11.41 17.03 26.18
C LYS A 216 -10.98 15.68 25.63
N ALA A 217 -11.76 15.20 24.68
CA ALA A 217 -11.57 13.94 23.98
C ALA A 217 -12.14 14.08 22.58
N THR A 218 -11.75 13.18 21.70
CA THR A 218 -12.19 13.13 20.30
C THR A 218 -12.96 11.83 20.07
N PHE A 219 -14.13 11.93 19.45
CA PHE A 219 -15.00 10.78 19.18
C PHE A 219 -15.04 10.52 17.67
N PHE A 220 -14.48 9.40 17.24
CA PHE A 220 -14.60 8.91 15.86
C PHE A 220 -15.88 8.09 15.75
N VAL A 221 -16.96 8.74 15.34
CA VAL A 221 -18.32 8.18 15.41
C VAL A 221 -18.66 7.42 14.14
N SER A 222 -19.19 6.20 14.28
CA SER A 222 -19.79 5.41 13.20
C SER A 222 -21.33 5.54 13.22
N HIS A 223 -21.98 5.42 12.05
CA HIS A 223 -23.42 5.72 11.95
C HIS A 223 -24.32 4.74 12.72
N LYS A 224 -24.09 3.44 12.54
CA LYS A 224 -25.00 2.39 12.98
C LYS A 224 -25.19 2.40 14.50
N TYR A 225 -26.44 2.50 14.95
CA TYR A 225 -26.83 2.56 16.37
C TYR A 225 -26.37 3.81 17.15
N THR A 226 -25.89 4.85 16.47
CA THR A 226 -25.55 6.12 17.13
C THR A 226 -26.78 6.94 17.48
N ASN A 227 -26.80 7.48 18.70
CA ASN A 227 -27.76 8.48 19.16
C ASN A 227 -27.20 9.89 18.91
N TYR A 228 -27.70 10.56 17.87
CA TYR A 228 -27.22 11.88 17.47
C TYR A 228 -27.53 13.00 18.48
N SER A 229 -28.55 12.87 19.33
CA SER A 229 -28.75 13.81 20.44
C SER A 229 -27.61 13.72 21.47
N ALA A 230 -27.07 12.51 21.69
CA ALA A 230 -25.90 12.34 22.55
C ALA A 230 -24.64 12.91 21.90
N VAL A 231 -24.45 12.70 20.59
CA VAL A 231 -23.34 13.30 19.82
C VAL A 231 -23.38 14.82 19.92
N GLN A 232 -24.55 15.43 19.74
CA GLN A 232 -24.75 16.88 19.89
C GLN A 232 -24.36 17.36 21.29
N GLU A 233 -24.78 16.66 22.35
CA GLU A 233 -24.43 17.04 23.72
C GLU A 233 -22.93 16.91 24.00
N MET A 234 -22.26 15.91 23.43
CA MET A 234 -20.80 15.77 23.55
C MET A 234 -20.06 16.91 22.84
N HIS A 235 -20.50 17.27 21.62
CA HIS A 235 -19.98 18.44 20.91
C HIS A 235 -20.22 19.74 21.68
N ARG A 236 -21.43 19.95 22.22
CA ARG A 236 -21.78 21.13 23.04
C ARG A 236 -20.90 21.27 24.29
N LYS A 237 -20.44 20.16 24.86
CA LYS A 237 -19.47 20.15 25.98
C LYS A 237 -18.03 20.46 25.55
N GLY A 238 -17.81 20.63 24.24
CA GLY A 238 -16.55 20.98 23.60
C GLY A 238 -15.67 19.79 23.24
N HIS A 239 -16.21 18.57 23.23
CA HIS A 239 -15.50 17.41 22.69
C HIS A 239 -15.50 17.46 21.17
N GLU A 240 -14.43 16.97 20.56
CA GLU A 240 -14.34 16.90 19.10
C GLU A 240 -15.14 15.71 18.58
N ILE A 241 -15.87 15.91 17.48
CA ILE A 241 -16.58 14.87 16.76
C ILE A 241 -15.91 14.68 15.40
N ALA A 242 -15.50 13.47 15.12
CA ALA A 242 -14.84 13.02 13.89
C ALA A 242 -15.61 11.83 13.30
N VAL A 243 -15.33 11.49 12.03
CA VAL A 243 -16.08 10.43 11.31
C VAL A 243 -15.34 9.09 11.32
N HIS A 244 -16.11 8.02 11.48
CA HIS A 244 -15.65 6.63 11.47
C HIS A 244 -16.50 5.74 10.56
N SER A 245 -16.77 6.24 9.35
CA SER A 245 -17.62 5.64 8.30
C SER A 245 -19.11 5.46 8.66
N ILE A 246 -19.94 5.16 7.66
CA ILE A 246 -21.35 4.85 7.85
C ILE A 246 -21.50 3.37 8.17
N THR A 247 -20.88 2.51 7.37
CA THR A 247 -21.10 1.07 7.41
C THR A 247 -20.16 0.33 8.35
N HIS A 248 -19.04 0.93 8.74
CA HIS A 248 -17.97 0.25 9.49
C HIS A 248 -17.47 -1.01 8.77
N GLY A 249 -17.53 -1.04 7.43
CA GLY A 249 -17.11 -2.17 6.60
C GLY A 249 -18.12 -3.33 6.55
N CYS A 250 -19.17 -3.30 7.39
CA CYS A 250 -20.19 -4.34 7.36
C CYS A 250 -21.16 -4.11 6.20
N CYS A 251 -21.49 -5.20 5.48
CA CYS A 251 -22.51 -5.30 4.43
C CYS A 251 -22.07 -5.14 2.96
N ARG A 252 -20.77 -5.10 2.61
CA ARG A 252 -20.36 -5.13 1.19
C ARG A 252 -19.73 -6.42 0.68
N HIS A 253 -18.86 -7.13 1.40
CA HIS A 253 -18.32 -8.43 0.96
C HIS A 253 -17.83 -9.29 2.15
N ASN A 254 -17.57 -10.58 1.91
CA ASN A 254 -17.09 -11.58 2.88
C ASN A 254 -15.70 -11.27 3.51
N ASP A 255 -15.09 -10.11 3.21
CA ASP A 255 -13.81 -9.68 3.76
C ASP A 255 -13.84 -8.15 4.01
N GLU A 256 -14.24 -7.77 5.22
CA GLU A 256 -14.54 -6.38 5.62
C GLU A 256 -13.30 -5.48 5.66
N GLU A 257 -12.11 -6.06 5.87
CA GLU A 257 -10.86 -5.32 5.96
C GLU A 257 -10.24 -5.04 4.58
N GLN A 258 -10.39 -5.97 3.64
CA GLN A 258 -9.91 -5.79 2.27
C GLN A 258 -10.67 -4.68 1.54
N PHE A 259 -11.95 -4.49 1.87
CA PHE A 259 -12.75 -3.39 1.31
C PHE A 259 -12.05 -2.04 1.50
N TRP A 260 -11.62 -1.71 2.73
CA TRP A 260 -10.98 -0.42 3.01
C TRP A 260 -9.63 -0.25 2.30
N SER A 261 -8.87 -1.34 2.16
CA SER A 261 -7.55 -1.30 1.52
C SER A 261 -7.66 -1.08 0.00
N ASN A 262 -8.75 -1.53 -0.62
CA ASN A 262 -8.99 -1.47 -2.07
C ASN A 262 -10.12 -0.50 -2.46
N ALA A 263 -10.63 0.29 -1.51
CA ALA A 263 -11.76 1.18 -1.75
C ALA A 263 -11.38 2.30 -2.74
N THR A 264 -12.32 2.64 -3.62
CA THR A 264 -12.19 3.75 -4.56
C THR A 264 -12.36 5.09 -3.85
N VAL A 265 -11.93 6.19 -4.48
CA VAL A 265 -12.16 7.56 -3.97
C VAL A 265 -13.65 7.82 -3.68
N ASP A 266 -14.53 7.37 -4.58
CA ASP A 266 -15.99 7.51 -4.43
C ASP A 266 -16.55 6.66 -3.27
N ASP A 267 -16.03 5.46 -3.04
CA ASP A 267 -16.41 4.64 -1.87
C ASP A 267 -16.00 5.33 -0.55
N TRP A 268 -14.77 5.85 -0.49
CA TRP A 268 -14.29 6.65 0.63
C TRP A 268 -15.17 7.88 0.87
N ALA A 269 -15.58 8.57 -0.19
CA ALA A 269 -16.43 9.76 -0.10
C ALA A 269 -17.83 9.41 0.44
N LYS A 270 -18.44 8.33 -0.09
CA LYS A 270 -19.73 7.84 0.38
C LYS A 270 -19.71 7.46 1.85
N GLU A 271 -18.62 6.87 2.34
CA GLU A 271 -18.49 6.44 3.72
C GLU A 271 -18.12 7.59 4.68
N MET A 272 -17.11 8.39 4.36
CA MET A 272 -16.58 9.41 5.28
C MET A 272 -17.27 10.74 5.14
N ALA A 273 -17.34 11.31 3.93
CA ALA A 273 -18.06 12.56 3.70
C ALA A 273 -19.57 12.36 3.91
N GLY A 274 -20.10 11.19 3.54
CA GLY A 274 -21.47 10.81 3.87
C GLY A 274 -21.72 10.78 5.38
N MET A 275 -20.81 10.20 6.18
CA MET A 275 -20.95 10.24 7.64
C MET A 275 -20.88 11.66 8.20
N ARG A 276 -20.04 12.54 7.63
CA ARG A 276 -20.00 13.97 8.01
C ARG A 276 -21.36 14.63 7.81
N VAL A 277 -21.98 14.44 6.64
CA VAL A 277 -23.33 14.97 6.33
C VAL A 277 -24.38 14.46 7.33
N ILE A 278 -24.31 13.18 7.69
CA ILE A 278 -25.23 12.59 8.67
C ILE A 278 -25.03 13.22 10.05
N VAL A 279 -23.79 13.34 10.52
CA VAL A 279 -23.48 13.97 11.82
C VAL A 279 -23.95 15.42 11.85
N GLU A 280 -23.58 16.24 10.85
CA GLU A 280 -23.96 17.65 10.78
C GLU A 280 -25.48 17.82 10.79
N LYS A 281 -26.20 17.00 10.00
CA LYS A 281 -27.66 17.06 9.89
C LYS A 281 -28.38 16.59 11.15
N TYR A 282 -28.03 15.43 11.70
CA TYR A 282 -28.79 14.81 12.79
C TYR A 282 -28.34 15.26 14.18
N ALA A 283 -27.08 15.67 14.35
CA ALA A 283 -26.60 16.32 15.58
C ALA A 283 -26.68 17.85 15.52
N ASN A 284 -27.12 18.43 14.40
CA ASN A 284 -27.26 19.87 14.19
C ASN A 284 -25.98 20.65 14.51
N LEU A 285 -24.86 20.22 13.91
CA LEU A 285 -23.56 20.87 14.00
C LEU A 285 -23.37 21.73 12.75
N THR A 286 -23.17 23.04 12.92
CA THR A 286 -23.16 24.02 11.80
C THR A 286 -21.88 24.86 11.74
N ASP A 287 -20.88 24.52 12.54
CA ASP A 287 -19.62 25.25 12.69
C ASP A 287 -18.46 24.64 11.88
N ASN A 288 -18.76 23.68 10.99
CA ASN A 288 -17.79 22.96 10.18
C ASN A 288 -16.67 22.29 11.01
N SER A 289 -16.93 21.94 12.29
CA SER A 289 -15.92 21.37 13.18
C SER A 289 -15.67 19.88 12.97
N VAL A 290 -16.44 19.20 12.10
CA VAL A 290 -16.31 17.76 11.84
C VAL A 290 -15.29 17.53 10.73
N VAL A 291 -14.02 17.46 11.12
CA VAL A 291 -12.87 17.45 10.20
C VAL A 291 -12.00 16.20 10.29
N GLY A 292 -12.02 15.48 11.41
CA GLY A 292 -11.22 14.28 11.60
C GLY A 292 -11.80 13.04 10.91
N VAL A 293 -10.93 12.18 10.39
CA VAL A 293 -11.28 10.87 9.81
C VAL A 293 -10.46 9.79 10.50
N ARG A 294 -11.08 8.66 10.84
CA ARG A 294 -10.39 7.40 11.15
C ARG A 294 -11.06 6.28 10.38
N ALA A 295 -10.26 5.46 9.71
CA ALA A 295 -10.77 4.29 9.00
C ALA A 295 -11.08 3.13 9.97
N PRO A 296 -12.20 2.40 9.78
CA PRO A 296 -12.48 1.17 10.51
C PRO A 296 -11.33 0.17 10.42
N TYR A 297 -11.09 -0.55 11.51
CA TYR A 297 -10.00 -1.52 11.64
C TYR A 297 -8.59 -0.94 11.38
N LEU A 298 -8.43 0.39 11.39
CA LEU A 298 -7.20 1.11 11.06
C LEU A 298 -6.64 0.74 9.67
N ARG A 299 -7.51 0.37 8.73
CA ARG A 299 -7.13 0.04 7.36
C ARG A 299 -6.95 1.31 6.54
N VAL A 300 -5.71 1.58 6.13
CA VAL A 300 -5.35 2.71 5.27
C VAL A 300 -5.73 2.41 3.82
N GLY A 301 -6.36 3.38 3.14
CA GLY A 301 -6.85 3.24 1.77
C GLY A 301 -5.91 3.79 0.68
N GLY A 302 -4.60 3.78 0.92
CA GLY A 302 -3.60 4.34 0.00
C GLY A 302 -3.88 5.80 -0.38
N ASN A 303 -3.51 6.21 -1.59
CA ASN A 303 -3.75 7.56 -2.10
C ASN A 303 -5.25 7.90 -2.15
N ASN A 304 -6.11 6.94 -2.50
CA ASN A 304 -7.55 7.15 -2.65
C ASN A 304 -8.20 7.75 -1.40
N GLN A 305 -7.77 7.31 -0.22
CA GLN A 305 -8.26 7.84 1.05
C GLN A 305 -7.91 9.33 1.21
N PHE A 306 -6.66 9.70 0.94
CA PHE A 306 -6.18 11.07 1.15
C PHE A 306 -6.67 12.02 0.05
N THR A 307 -6.77 11.57 -1.19
CA THR A 307 -7.40 12.33 -2.29
C THR A 307 -8.87 12.66 -2.01
N MET A 308 -9.59 11.78 -1.30
CA MET A 308 -10.95 12.06 -0.84
C MET A 308 -10.99 13.09 0.31
N MET A 309 -9.94 13.14 1.14
CA MET A 309 -9.86 14.01 2.31
C MET A 309 -9.40 15.44 1.99
N GLU A 310 -8.66 15.62 0.89
CA GLU A 310 -8.23 16.91 0.33
C GLU A 310 -9.40 17.72 -0.22
#